data_AF-A0A419GR48-F1
#
_entry.id   AF-A0A419GR48-F1
#
_cell.length_a   1.000
_cell.length_b   1.000
_cell.length_c   1.000
_cell.angle_alpha   90.00
_cell.angle_beta   90.00
_cell.angle_gamma   90.00
#
_symmetry.space_group_name_H-M   'P 1'
#
loop_
_entity.id
_entity.type
_entity.pdbx_description
1 polymer ?
#
loop_
_entity_poly.entity_id
_entity_poly.type
_entity_poly.pdbx_seq_one_letter_code
_entity_poly.pdbx_strand_id
1 'polypeptide(L)'
;MSLKDYYRILEVHQEASTEVIDRAYKALARKYHPDSFPADQKDWATRKMQEINEAHAVLTDPARRAAYGRFRRQEFWRLFWREGLAGLSRRWGGS
;
A
#
# COMPACT_ATOMS: atom_id res chain seq x y z
N MET A 1 -1.98 -14.16 -3.88
CA MET A 1 -2.48 -12.78 -3.80
C MET A 1 -1.28 -11.85 -3.73
N SER A 2 -1.14 -10.93 -4.67
CA SER A 2 -0.09 -9.91 -4.64
C SER A 2 -0.35 -8.99 -3.44
N LEU A 3 0.70 -8.66 -2.70
CA LEU A 3 0.58 -7.75 -1.57
C LEU A 3 0.27 -6.35 -2.10
N LYS A 4 -0.98 -5.89 -1.93
CA LYS A 4 -1.40 -4.55 -2.35
C LYS A 4 -0.57 -3.51 -1.59
N ASP A 5 0.04 -2.58 -2.31
CA ASP A 5 0.77 -1.47 -1.73
C ASP A 5 -0.16 -0.28 -1.52
N TYR A 6 -0.73 -0.18 -0.31
CA TYR A 6 -1.70 0.87 0.03
C TYR A 6 -1.10 2.28 -0.04
N TYR A 7 0.21 2.42 0.19
CA TYR A 7 0.89 3.71 0.05
C TYR A 7 0.97 4.13 -1.41
N ARG A 8 1.26 3.18 -2.32
CA ARG A 8 1.20 3.43 -3.76
C ARG A 8 -0.20 3.71 -4.27
N ILE A 9 -1.21 3.01 -3.75
CA ILE A 9 -2.62 3.23 -4.13
C ILE A 9 -3.05 4.65 -3.77
N LEU A 10 -2.63 5.16 -2.61
CA LEU A 10 -2.90 6.55 -2.20
C LEU A 10 -1.88 7.56 -2.76
N GLU A 11 -0.91 7.12 -3.57
CA GLU A 11 0.16 7.97 -4.12
C GLU A 11 0.93 8.76 -3.05
N VAL A 12 1.12 8.18 -1.86
CA VAL A 12 1.82 8.80 -0.72
C VAL A 12 3.09 8.04 -0.33
N HIS A 13 3.98 8.75 0.35
CA HIS A 13 5.16 8.11 0.96
C HIS A 13 4.76 7.22 2.16
N GLN A 14 5.54 6.18 2.43
CA GLN A 14 5.30 5.27 3.56
C GLN A 14 5.34 5.95 4.94
N GLU A 15 6.06 7.06 5.02
CA GLU A 15 6.20 7.90 6.23
C GLU A 15 5.18 9.06 6.27
N ALA A 16 4.21 9.09 5.34
CA ALA A 16 3.19 10.14 5.34
C ALA A 16 2.40 10.15 6.66
N SER A 17 2.13 11.36 7.17
CA SER A 17 1.26 11.56 8.32
C SER A 17 -0.20 11.23 7.95
N THR A 18 -1.03 10.97 8.96
CA THR A 18 -2.45 10.70 8.75
C THR A 18 -3.14 11.85 8.01
N GLU A 19 -2.74 13.10 8.25
CA GLU A 19 -3.32 14.26 7.54
C GLU A 19 -2.96 14.25 6.04
N VAL A 20 -1.75 13.84 5.67
CA VAL A 20 -1.33 13.70 4.27
C VAL A 20 -2.13 12.58 3.60
N ILE A 21 -2.32 11.46 4.29
CA ILE A 21 -3.13 10.33 3.85
C ILE A 21 -4.59 10.75 3.61
N ASP A 22 -5.19 11.51 4.53
CA ASP A 22 -6.56 12.04 4.39
C ASP A 22 -6.70 13.01 3.21
N ARG A 23 -5.71 13.89 3.01
CA ARG A 23 -5.71 14.81 1.87
C ARG A 23 -5.59 14.08 0.54
N ALA A 24 -4.69 13.10 0.46
CA ALA A 24 -4.52 12.27 -0.73
C ALA A 24 -5.80 11.47 -1.05
N TYR A 25 -6.41 10.86 -0.03
CA TYR A 25 -7.70 10.18 -0.16
C TYR A 25 -8.77 11.09 -0.76
N LYS A 26 -8.96 12.30 -0.21
CA LYS A 26 -9.97 13.25 -0.71
C LYS A 26 -9.70 13.67 -2.15
N ALA A 27 -8.43 13.85 -2.55
CA ALA A 27 -8.06 14.19 -3.91
C ALA A 27 -8.36 13.04 -4.89
N LEU A 28 -7.97 11.82 -4.53
CA LEU A 28 -8.17 10.63 -5.35
C LEU A 28 -9.65 10.24 -5.44
N ALA A 29 -10.40 10.35 -4.35
CA ALA A 29 -11.84 10.09 -4.33
C ALA A 29 -12.60 10.99 -5.31
N ARG A 30 -12.22 12.27 -5.42
CA ARG A 30 -12.78 13.19 -6.41
C ARG A 30 -12.38 12.82 -7.84
N LYS A 31 -11.11 12.43 -8.03
CA LYS A 31 -10.55 12.05 -9.33
C LYS A 31 -11.17 10.77 -9.89
N TYR A 32 -11.45 9.79 -9.03
CA TYR A 32 -11.96 8.46 -9.40
C TYR A 32 -13.45 8.26 -9.06
N HIS A 33 -14.18 9.33 -8.76
CA HIS A 33 -15.61 9.22 -8.48
C HIS A 33 -16.36 8.69 -9.72
N PRO A 34 -17.12 7.57 -9.62
CA PRO A 34 -17.72 6.91 -10.78
C PRO A 34 -18.73 7.77 -11.54
N ASP A 35 -19.23 8.83 -10.92
CA ASP A 35 -20.13 9.80 -11.58
C ASP A 35 -19.41 10.68 -12.62
N SER A 36 -18.09 10.87 -12.46
CA SER A 36 -17.28 11.65 -13.41
C SER A 36 -16.86 10.84 -14.64
N PHE A 37 -17.23 9.55 -14.74
CA PHE A 37 -16.80 8.65 -15.80
C PHE A 37 -17.98 8.17 -16.66
N PRO A 38 -17.73 7.95 -17.97
CA PRO A 38 -18.72 7.38 -18.86
C PRO A 38 -19.03 5.92 -18.48
N ALA A 39 -20.20 5.42 -18.92
CA ALA A 39 -20.75 4.14 -18.47
C ALA A 39 -19.81 2.94 -18.67
N ASP A 40 -19.03 2.93 -19.74
CA ASP A 40 -18.01 1.91 -20.06
C ASP A 40 -16.82 1.91 -19.09
N GLN A 41 -16.58 3.01 -18.38
CA GLN A 41 -15.47 3.17 -17.43
C GLN A 41 -15.92 3.18 -15.97
N LYS A 42 -17.23 3.11 -15.70
CA LYS A 42 -17.77 3.12 -14.33
C LYS A 42 -17.28 1.96 -13.49
N ASP A 43 -17.16 0.75 -14.05
CA ASP A 43 -16.65 -0.40 -13.33
C ASP A 43 -15.18 -0.24 -12.93
N TRP A 44 -14.36 0.31 -13.83
CA TRP A 44 -12.96 0.59 -13.55
C TRP A 44 -12.81 1.67 -12.47
N ALA A 45 -13.57 2.77 -12.57
CA ALA A 45 -13.59 3.83 -11.56
C ALA A 45 -14.06 3.31 -10.20
N THR A 46 -15.08 2.44 -10.19
CA THR A 46 -15.59 1.80 -8.96
C THR A 46 -14.52 0.92 -8.32
N ARG A 47 -13.81 0.10 -9.09
CA ARG A 47 -12.70 -0.72 -8.56
C ARG A 47 -11.58 0.16 -8.01
N LYS A 48 -11.20 1.23 -8.71
CA LYS A 48 -10.21 2.20 -8.22
C LYS A 48 -10.65 2.84 -6.91
N MET A 49 -11.90 3.27 -6.83
CA MET A 49 -12.45 3.85 -5.61
C MET A 49 -12.46 2.86 -4.44
N GLN A 50 -12.77 1.59 -4.70
CA GLN A 50 -12.70 0.53 -3.68
C GLN A 50 -11.26 0.35 -3.15
N GLU A 51 -10.26 0.31 -4.04
CA GLU A 51 -8.85 0.24 -3.65
C GLU A 51 -8.43 1.44 -2.78
N ILE A 52 -8.85 2.65 -3.17
CA ILE A 52 -8.57 3.89 -2.45
C ILE A 52 -9.21 3.87 -1.05
N ASN A 53 -10.47 3.45 -0.94
CA ASN A 53 -11.18 3.31 0.33
C ASN A 53 -10.52 2.27 1.26
N GLU A 54 -10.13 1.11 0.72
CA GLU A 54 -9.45 0.05 1.47
C GLU A 54 -8.09 0.56 2.00
N ALA A 55 -7.30 1.20 1.15
CA ALA A 55 -6.01 1.77 1.53
C ALA A 55 -6.16 2.82 2.64
N HIS A 56 -7.13 3.72 2.52
CA HIS A 56 -7.42 4.74 3.52
C HIS A 56 -7.84 4.13 4.86
N ALA A 57 -8.75 3.16 4.86
CA ALA A 57 -9.24 2.51 6.07
C ALA A 57 -8.16 1.72 6.83
N VAL A 58 -7.12 1.26 6.14
CA VAL A 58 -5.97 0.57 6.77
C VAL A 58 -4.93 1.57 7.26
N LEU A 59 -4.65 2.64 6.50
CA LEU A 59 -3.57 3.57 6.80
C LEU A 59 -3.94 4.67 7.80
N THR A 60 -5.22 4.94 8.01
CA THR A 60 -5.68 5.92 9.01
C THR A 60 -5.82 5.34 10.42
N ASP A 61 -6.10 4.04 10.54
CA ASP A 61 -6.14 3.34 11.82
C ASP A 61 -4.71 2.92 12.24
N PRO A 62 -4.16 3.43 13.35
CA PRO A 62 -2.81 3.12 13.78
C PRO A 62 -2.56 1.63 14.03
N ALA A 63 -3.54 0.90 14.57
CA ALA A 63 -3.42 -0.51 14.84
C ALA A 63 -3.40 -1.33 13.55
N ARG A 64 -4.27 -0.98 12.59
CA ARG A 64 -4.29 -1.61 11.26
C ARG A 64 -3.05 -1.28 10.45
N ARG A 65 -2.58 -0.03 10.47
CA ARG A 65 -1.33 0.40 9.81
C ARG A 65 -0.13 -0.35 10.35
N ALA A 66 -0.05 -0.54 11.68
CA ALA A 66 1.00 -1.32 12.31
C ALA A 66 0.92 -2.81 11.92
N ALA A 67 -0.28 -3.41 11.91
CA ALA A 67 -0.48 -4.79 11.49
C ALA A 67 -0.11 -5.01 10.02
N TYR A 68 -0.52 -4.09 9.14
CA TYR A 68 -0.16 -4.09 7.72
C TYR A 68 1.36 -3.95 7.52
N GLY A 69 2.03 -3.06 8.27
CA GLY A 69 3.48 -2.92 8.23
C GLY A 69 4.22 -4.20 8.67
N ARG A 70 3.72 -4.88 9.71
CA ARG A 70 4.26 -6.18 10.15
C ARG A 70 4.05 -7.27 9.10
N PHE A 71 2.87 -7.34 8.50
CA PHE A 71 2.58 -8.30 7.42
C PHE A 71 3.46 -8.05 6.20
N ARG A 72 3.61 -6.78 5.76
CA ARG A 72 4.55 -6.39 4.71
C ARG A 72 5.97 -6.84 4.98
N ARG A 73 6.45 -6.65 6.20
CA ARG A 73 7.81 -7.05 6.60
C ARG A 73 7.97 -8.57 6.58
N GLN A 74 6.97 -9.32 7.02
CA GLN A 74 6.98 -10.79 7.02
C GLN A 74 6.89 -11.36 5.60
N GLU A 75 6.05 -10.80 4.73
CA GLU A 75 5.95 -11.22 3.33
C GLU A 75 7.21 -10.84 2.55
N PHE A 76 7.78 -9.66 2.81
CA PHE A 76 9.10 -9.28 2.30
C PHE A 76 10.17 -10.30 2.72
N TRP A 77 10.20 -10.68 3.99
CA TRP A 77 11.14 -11.68 4.50
C TRP A 77 10.90 -13.08 3.90
N ARG A 78 9.65 -13.50 3.72
CA ARG A 78 9.29 -14.76 3.05
C ARG A 78 9.76 -14.80 1.61
N LEU A 79 9.54 -13.73 0.85
CA LEU A 79 10.02 -13.61 -0.53
C LEU A 79 11.55 -13.58 -0.57
N PHE A 80 12.18 -12.85 0.36
CA PHE A 80 13.63 -12.78 0.52
C PHE A 80 14.28 -14.14 0.85
N TRP A 81 13.62 -15.03 1.60
CA TRP A 81 14.10 -16.40 1.81
C TRP A 81 13.84 -17.33 0.62
N ARG A 82 12.75 -17.12 -0.12
CA ARG A 82 12.35 -17.99 -1.24
C ARG A 82 13.20 -17.78 -2.50
N GLU A 83 13.78 -16.59 -2.67
CA GLU A 83 14.81 -16.28 -3.66
C GLU A 83 16.17 -16.17 -2.96
N GLY A 84 16.87 -17.31 -2.83
CA GLY A 84 18.09 -17.47 -2.03
C GLY A 84 19.17 -16.41 -2.23
N LEU A 85 19.11 -15.32 -1.47
CA LEU A 85 20.20 -14.36 -1.25
C LEU A 85 20.72 -14.44 0.20
N ALA A 86 20.70 -15.64 0.80
CA ALA A 86 21.38 -15.96 2.06
C ALA A 86 22.93 -16.00 1.92
N GLY A 87 23.50 -15.30 0.94
CA GLY A 87 24.94 -15.26 0.66
C GLY A 87 25.68 -14.08 1.32
N LEU A 88 24.97 -13.07 1.84
CA LEU A 88 25.60 -11.82 2.30
C LEU A 88 25.93 -11.78 3.81
N SER A 89 25.80 -12.88 4.56
CA SER A 89 26.21 -12.91 5.99
C SER A 89 27.62 -13.46 6.25
N ARG A 90 28.38 -13.89 5.23
CA ARG A 90 29.76 -14.40 5.40
C ARG A 90 30.88 -13.38 5.11
N ARG A 91 30.67 -12.09 5.39
CA ARG A 91 31.75 -11.09 5.25
C ARG A 91 31.80 -10.00 6.33
N TRP A 92 31.42 -10.34 7.55
CA TRP A 92 31.78 -9.53 8.74
C TRP A 92 32.19 -10.48 9.86
N GLY A 93 33.41 -10.98 9.75
CA GLY A 93 34.05 -11.91 10.69
C GLY A 93 35.51 -12.02 10.32
N GLY A 94 36.28 -10.97 10.59
CA GLY A 94 37.70 -10.92 10.27
C GLY A 94 38.27 -9.52 10.44
N SER A 95 38.57 -9.17 11.69
CA SER A 95 39.89 -8.72 12.17
C SER A 95 39.76 -8.21 13.60
#